data_AF-A0A7J2XAF9-F1
#
_entry.id   AF-A0A7J2XAF9-F1
#
_cell.length_a   1.000
_cell.length_b   1.000
_cell.length_c   1.000
_cell.angle_alpha   90.00
_cell.angle_beta   90.00
_cell.angle_gamma   90.00
#
_symmetry.space_group_name_H-M   'P 1'
#
loop_
_entity.id
_entity.type
_entity.pdbx_description
1 polymer ?
#
loop_
_entity_poly.entity_id
_entity_poly.type
_entity_poly.pdbx_seq_one_letter_code
_entity_poly.pdbx_strand_id
1 'polypeptide(L)'
;MRKIREWPKGSIYIDPLSKGCELCKKGAKLVLLVTGRCPASCFYCPLSEKKRGKDVIYADEWKLDNEKDTDKILEEAKLIEAEGAGITGGDPLLVWRRTLDYISLLKENLGEDFH
;
A
#
# COMPACT_ATOMS: atom_id res chain seq x y z
N MET A 1 -25.39 -16.98 16.95
CA MET A 1 -24.34 -15.94 17.09
C MET A 1 -23.12 -16.36 16.31
N ARG A 2 -22.43 -15.45 15.62
CA ARG A 2 -21.18 -15.77 14.90
C ARG A 2 -20.06 -16.00 15.92
N LYS A 3 -19.16 -16.95 15.65
CA LYS A 3 -18.03 -17.27 16.52
C LYS A 3 -16.97 -16.16 16.40
N ILE A 4 -16.57 -15.59 17.54
CA ILE A 4 -15.46 -14.65 17.63
C ILE A 4 -14.17 -15.47 17.78
N ARG A 5 -13.13 -15.10 17.03
CA ARG A 5 -11.80 -15.70 17.11
C ARG A 5 -10.79 -14.68 17.62
N GLU A 6 -9.89 -15.14 18.46
CA GLU A 6 -8.71 -14.37 18.88
C GLU A 6 -7.66 -14.32 17.76
N TRP A 7 -6.92 -13.22 17.73
CA TRP A 7 -5.86 -12.92 16.79
C TRP A 7 -4.66 -12.32 17.57
N PRO A 8 -3.44 -12.33 17.01
CA PRO A 8 -2.28 -11.79 17.71
C PRO A 8 -2.48 -10.37 18.25
N LYS A 9 -1.76 -10.08 19.35
CA LYS A 9 -1.77 -8.78 20.04
C LYS A 9 -3.16 -8.38 20.59
N GLY A 10 -4.01 -9.36 20.90
CA GLY A 10 -5.32 -9.12 21.52
C GLY A 10 -6.41 -8.67 20.55
N SER A 11 -6.14 -8.70 19.25
CA SER A 11 -7.14 -8.44 18.22
C SER A 11 -8.14 -9.61 18.13
N ILE A 12 -9.33 -9.35 17.60
CA ILE A 12 -10.36 -10.37 17.37
C ILE A 12 -10.98 -10.21 15.99
N TYR A 13 -11.48 -11.30 15.41
CA TYR A 13 -12.19 -11.28 14.14
C TYR A 13 -13.30 -12.33 14.08
N ILE A 14 -14.17 -12.19 13.08
CA ILE A 14 -15.21 -13.16 12.74
C ILE A 14 -14.88 -13.68 11.34
N ASP A 15 -14.99 -14.99 11.13
CA ASP A 15 -14.70 -15.59 9.82
C ASP A 15 -15.63 -15.05 8.71
N PRO A 16 -15.13 -14.93 7.46
CA PRO A 16 -13.73 -15.13 7.06
C PRO A 16 -12.86 -13.88 7.35
N LEU A 17 -11.57 -14.10 7.65
CA LEU A 17 -10.59 -13.01 7.67
C LEU A 17 -10.30 -12.58 6.23
N SER A 18 -10.15 -11.28 5.98
CA SER A 18 -9.78 -10.81 4.64
C SER A 18 -8.33 -11.20 4.32
N LYS A 19 -8.06 -11.53 3.05
CA LYS A 19 -6.71 -11.83 2.57
C LYS A 19 -5.72 -10.71 2.91
N GLY A 20 -6.17 -9.45 2.83
CA GLY A 20 -5.37 -8.29 3.20
C GLY A 20 -4.91 -8.31 4.67
N CYS A 21 -5.78 -8.71 5.60
CA CYS A 21 -5.41 -8.85 7.01
C CYS A 21 -4.45 -10.03 7.24
N GLU A 22 -4.62 -11.13 6.50
CA GLU A 22 -3.67 -12.26 6.54
C GLU A 22 -2.27 -11.83 6.09
N LEU A 23 -2.16 -11.14 4.95
CA LEU A 23 -0.89 -10.65 4.41
C LEU A 23 -0.26 -9.55 5.28
N CYS A 24 -1.08 -8.64 5.80
CA CYS A 24 -0.61 -7.61 6.72
C CYS A 24 0.03 -8.21 7.98
N LYS A 25 -0.57 -9.29 8.54
CA LYS A 25 0.03 -10.00 9.68
C LYS A 25 1.38 -10.62 9.33
N LYS A 26 1.55 -11.13 8.10
CA LYS A 26 2.81 -11.69 7.64
C LYS A 26 3.89 -10.63 7.39
N GLY A 27 3.51 -9.35 7.23
CA GLY A 27 4.40 -8.31 6.74
C GLY A 27 4.67 -8.40 5.23
N ALA A 28 3.82 -9.12 4.49
CA ALA A 28 4.03 -9.42 3.07
C ALA A 28 3.32 -8.43 2.13
N LYS A 29 3.06 -7.19 2.59
CA LYS A 29 2.44 -6.14 1.77
C LYS A 29 3.40 -4.98 1.56
N LEU A 30 3.70 -4.69 0.29
CA LEU A 30 4.31 -3.44 -0.13
C LEU A 30 3.36 -2.28 0.17
N VAL A 31 3.80 -1.23 0.85
CA VAL A 31 3.04 0.01 1.02
C VAL A 31 3.47 1.02 -0.04
N LEU A 32 2.65 1.19 -1.07
CA LEU A 32 2.94 2.11 -2.18
C LEU A 32 2.20 3.42 -2.01
N LEU A 33 2.88 4.46 -1.51
CA LEU A 33 2.36 5.82 -1.46
C LEU A 33 2.49 6.46 -2.85
N VAL A 34 1.38 6.67 -3.55
CA VAL A 34 1.37 7.15 -4.94
C VAL A 34 1.36 8.67 -5.09
N THR A 35 0.94 9.37 -4.04
CA THR A 35 1.06 10.83 -3.90
C THR A 35 0.82 11.19 -2.45
N GLY A 36 1.36 12.31 -1.97
CA GLY A 36 1.00 12.88 -0.67
C GLY A 36 -0.05 13.99 -0.75
N ARG A 37 -0.51 14.35 -1.96
CA ARG A 37 -1.58 15.34 -2.17
C ARG A 37 -2.93 14.76 -1.72
N CYS A 38 -3.76 15.59 -1.11
CA CYS A 38 -5.11 15.27 -0.66
C CYS A 38 -5.94 16.56 -0.69
N PRO A 39 -7.22 16.55 -1.12
CA PRO A 39 -8.07 17.74 -1.03
C PRO A 39 -8.50 18.03 0.42
N ALA A 40 -8.35 17.07 1.32
CA ALA A 40 -8.69 17.20 2.74
C ALA A 40 -7.52 17.73 3.58
N SER A 41 -7.86 18.39 4.68
CA SER A 41 -6.92 18.96 5.66
C SER A 41 -7.13 18.37 7.06
N CYS A 42 -7.30 17.06 7.15
CA CYS A 42 -7.58 16.36 8.41
C CYS A 42 -6.59 16.73 9.52
N PHE A 43 -7.11 17.05 10.71
CA PHE A 43 -6.28 17.39 11.88
C PHE A 43 -5.42 16.22 12.37
N TYR A 44 -5.83 14.99 12.06
CA TYR A 44 -5.15 13.74 12.45
C TYR A 44 -4.37 13.09 11.31
N CYS A 45 -4.12 13.80 10.20
CA CYS A 45 -3.44 13.20 9.04
C CYS A 45 -2.09 12.59 9.47
N PRO A 46 -1.87 11.28 9.28
CA PRO A 46 -0.66 10.61 9.77
C PRO A 46 0.54 10.79 8.83
N LEU A 47 0.35 11.39 7.65
CA LEU A 47 1.44 11.64 6.72
C LEU A 47 2.43 12.65 7.32
N SER A 48 3.72 12.31 7.25
CA SER A 48 4.79 13.21 7.67
C SER A 48 4.84 14.47 6.80
N GLU A 49 5.43 15.55 7.33
CA GLU A 49 5.66 16.80 6.58
C GLU A 49 6.48 16.61 5.29
N LYS A 50 7.26 15.52 5.20
CA LYS A 50 8.00 15.16 3.97
C LYS A 50 7.08 14.63 2.87
N LYS A 51 5.95 14.02 3.22
CA LYS A 51 4.99 13.38 2.31
C LYS A 51 3.75 14.26 2.12
N ARG A 52 3.17 14.80 3.20
CA ARG A 52 1.90 15.55 3.21
C ARG A 52 1.91 16.73 2.23
N GLY A 53 0.88 16.80 1.38
CA GLY A 53 0.67 17.88 0.41
C GLY A 53 1.64 17.88 -0.79
N LYS A 54 2.58 16.93 -0.85
CA LYS A 54 3.62 16.87 -1.88
C LYS A 54 3.33 15.74 -2.86
N ASP A 55 3.65 15.97 -4.13
CA ASP A 55 3.59 14.90 -5.12
C ASP A 55 4.89 14.12 -5.12
N VAL A 56 4.95 13.16 -4.19
CA VAL A 56 6.07 12.26 -3.99
C VAL A 56 5.55 10.84 -3.96
N ILE A 57 6.37 9.91 -4.44
CA ILE A 57 6.03 8.48 -4.49
C ILE A 57 7.03 7.71 -3.65
N TYR A 58 6.53 6.76 -2.87
CA TYR A 58 7.35 5.88 -2.04
C TYR A 58 6.87 4.44 -2.15
N ALA A 59 7.80 3.53 -2.41
CA ALA A 59 7.66 2.11 -2.15
C ALA A 59 8.25 1.84 -0.76
N ASP A 60 7.38 1.62 0.24
CA ASP A 60 7.77 1.58 1.66
C ASP A 60 8.60 2.82 2.07
N GLU A 61 9.88 2.66 2.41
CA GLU A 61 10.80 3.76 2.72
C GLU A 61 11.53 4.36 1.51
N TRP A 62 11.48 3.70 0.35
CA TRP A 62 12.23 4.07 -0.85
C TRP A 62 11.50 5.15 -1.64
N LYS A 63 12.09 6.34 -1.69
CA LYS A 63 11.57 7.43 -2.52
C LYS A 63 11.91 7.18 -3.98
N LEU A 64 10.90 7.27 -4.85
CA LEU A 64 11.11 7.29 -6.30
C LEU A 64 11.64 8.66 -6.75
N ASP A 65 12.46 8.67 -7.79
CA ASP A 65 12.97 9.90 -8.39
C ASP A 65 11.90 10.59 -9.24
N ASN A 66 11.04 9.80 -9.90
CA ASN A 66 9.90 10.25 -10.68
C ASN A 66 8.94 9.08 -10.94
N GLU A 67 7.83 9.32 -11.65
CA GLU A 67 6.80 8.32 -11.90
C GLU A 67 7.28 7.08 -12.67
N LYS A 68 8.34 7.22 -13.47
CA LYS A 68 8.90 6.14 -14.31
C LYS A 68 9.96 5.30 -13.59
N ASP A 69 10.28 5.62 -12.35
CA ASP A 69 11.24 4.88 -11.53
C ASP A 69 10.61 3.61 -10.94
N THR A 70 9.94 2.85 -11.81
CA THR A 70 9.15 1.67 -11.47
C THR A 70 10.01 0.49 -11.05
N ASP A 71 11.27 0.46 -11.47
CA ASP A 71 12.22 -0.57 -11.08
C ASP A 71 12.43 -0.59 -9.56
N LYS A 72 12.46 0.58 -8.88
CA LYS A 72 12.50 0.64 -7.41
C LYS A 72 11.28 0.03 -6.74
N ILE A 73 10.09 0.15 -7.35
CA ILE A 73 8.86 -0.46 -6.83
C ILE A 73 8.98 -1.98 -6.88
N LEU A 74 9.43 -2.51 -8.03
CA LEU A 74 9.58 -3.95 -8.23
C LEU A 74 10.74 -4.53 -7.41
N GLU A 75 11.84 -3.80 -7.29
CA GLU A 75 12.98 -4.17 -6.45
C GLU A 75 12.57 -4.28 -4.99
N GLU A 76 11.89 -3.26 -4.43
CA GLU A 76 11.42 -3.31 -3.05
C GLU A 76 10.41 -4.45 -2.84
N ALA A 77 9.43 -4.60 -3.74
CA ALA A 77 8.46 -5.71 -3.68
C ALA A 77 9.16 -7.08 -3.65
N LYS A 78 10.24 -7.25 -4.41
CA LYS A 78 11.04 -8.48 -4.42
C LYS A 78 11.84 -8.64 -3.13
N LEU A 79 12.46 -7.57 -2.62
CA LEU A 79 13.29 -7.61 -1.40
C LEU A 79 12.47 -7.99 -0.16
N ILE A 80 11.22 -7.53 -0.06
CA ILE A 80 10.33 -7.87 1.05
C ILE A 80 9.51 -9.15 0.80
N GLU A 81 9.74 -9.83 -0.32
CA GLU A 81 8.96 -11.00 -0.76
C GLU A 81 7.45 -10.72 -0.75
N ALA A 82 7.04 -9.58 -1.30
CA ALA A 82 5.66 -9.13 -1.27
C ALA A 82 4.71 -10.15 -1.91
N GLU A 83 3.64 -10.48 -1.19
CA GLU A 83 2.49 -11.26 -1.71
C GLU A 83 1.34 -10.32 -2.14
N GLY A 84 1.47 -9.02 -1.89
CA GLY A 84 0.47 -8.01 -2.22
C GLY A 84 0.94 -6.58 -1.99
N ALA A 85 0.08 -5.61 -2.31
CA ALA A 85 0.34 -4.19 -2.07
C ALA A 85 -0.84 -3.49 -1.39
N GLY A 86 -0.53 -2.49 -0.58
CA GLY A 86 -1.44 -1.47 -0.11
C GLY A 86 -1.16 -0.19 -0.88
N ILE A 87 -2.06 0.18 -1.79
CA ILE A 87 -1.96 1.47 -2.48
C ILE A 87 -2.50 2.56 -1.56
N THR A 88 -1.66 3.55 -1.27
CA THR A 88 -1.97 4.62 -0.33
C THR A 88 -1.52 5.97 -0.86
N GLY A 89 -1.78 7.03 -0.10
CA GLY A 89 -1.38 8.38 -0.45
C GLY A 89 -1.84 9.40 0.57
N GLY A 90 -1.96 10.64 0.13
CA GLY A 90 -2.93 11.57 0.71
C GLY A 90 -4.33 11.16 0.24
N ASP A 91 -4.56 11.31 -1.06
CA ASP A 91 -5.70 10.75 -1.79
C ASP A 91 -5.21 10.14 -3.12
N PRO A 92 -5.13 8.80 -3.23
CA PRO A 92 -4.71 8.12 -4.46
C PRO A 92 -5.58 8.45 -5.67
N LEU A 93 -6.86 8.78 -5.47
CA LEU A 93 -7.79 9.05 -6.57
C LEU A 93 -7.51 10.38 -7.28
N LEU A 94 -6.80 11.30 -6.63
CA LEU A 94 -6.29 12.51 -7.30
C LEU A 94 -5.32 12.20 -8.45
N VAL A 95 -4.63 11.06 -8.37
CA VAL A 95 -3.66 10.57 -9.36
C VAL A 95 -4.07 9.18 -9.85
N TRP A 96 -5.37 9.00 -10.15
CA TRP A 96 -5.94 7.69 -10.47
C TRP A 96 -5.27 6.95 -11.64
N ARG A 97 -4.73 7.68 -12.65
CA ARG A 97 -3.99 7.06 -13.76
C ARG A 97 -2.71 6.40 -13.27
N ARG A 98 -1.87 7.15 -12.55
CA ARG A 98 -0.66 6.63 -11.90
C ARG A 98 -0.97 5.47 -10.95
N THR A 99 -2.06 5.58 -10.20
CA THR A 99 -2.56 4.49 -9.33
C THR A 99 -2.84 3.23 -10.13
N LEU A 100 -3.57 3.35 -11.24
CA LEU A 100 -3.89 2.23 -12.12
C LEU A 100 -2.62 1.65 -12.77
N ASP A 101 -1.73 2.51 -13.28
CA ASP A 101 -0.49 2.11 -13.93
C ASP A 101 0.39 1.29 -12.97
N TYR A 102 0.48 1.67 -11.70
CA TYR A 102 1.23 0.90 -10.69
C TYR A 102 0.55 -0.40 -10.27
N ILE A 103 -0.78 -0.44 -10.23
CA ILE A 103 -1.51 -1.70 -10.01
C ILE A 103 -1.23 -2.67 -11.16
N SER A 104 -1.33 -2.20 -12.41
CA SER A 104 -1.02 -2.98 -13.61
C SER A 104 0.43 -3.45 -13.61
N LEU A 105 1.39 -2.57 -13.35
CA LEU A 105 2.82 -2.91 -13.24
C LEU A 105 3.05 -4.07 -12.26
N LEU A 106 2.48 -3.98 -11.06
CA LEU A 106 2.65 -5.00 -10.02
C LEU A 106 2.04 -6.33 -10.45
N LYS A 107 0.83 -6.33 -11.02
CA LYS A 107 0.18 -7.56 -11.48
C LYS A 107 0.89 -8.20 -12.68
N GLU A 108 1.34 -7.40 -13.65
CA GLU A 108 2.08 -7.88 -14.82
C GLU A 108 3.40 -8.56 -14.43
N ASN A 109 4.08 -8.06 -13.39
CA ASN A 109 5.40 -8.56 -12.98
C ASN A 109 5.35 -9.61 -11.85
N LEU A 110 4.35 -9.55 -10.97
CA LEU A 110 4.23 -10.42 -9.78
C LEU A 110 3.06 -11.40 -9.85
N GLY A 111 2.24 -11.32 -10.90
CA GLY A 111 1.12 -12.21 -11.19
C GLY A 111 -0.25 -11.59 -10.91
N GLU A 112 -1.27 -12.06 -11.63
CA GLU A 112 -2.65 -11.58 -11.50
C GLU A 112 -3.23 -11.76 -10.08
N ASP A 113 -2.75 -12.77 -9.36
CA ASP A 113 -3.15 -13.07 -7.98
C ASP A 113 -2.45 -12.19 -6.92
N PHE A 114 -1.50 -11.33 -7.32
CA PHE A 114 -0.87 -10.37 -6.42
C PHE A 114 -1.93 -9.40 -5.85
N HIS A 115 -2.02 -9.35 -4.51
CA HIS A 115 -3.19 -8.82 -3.78
C HIS A 115 -3.10 -7.35 -3.35
#